data_AF-A0A226NGR3-F1
#
_entry.id   AF-A0A226NGR3-F1
#
_cell.length_a   1.000
_cell.length_b   1.000
_cell.length_c   1.000
_cell.angle_alpha   90.00
_cell.angle_beta   90.00
_cell.angle_gamma   90.00
#
_symmetry.space_group_name_H-M   'P 1'
#
loop_
_entity.id
_entity.type
_entity.pdbx_description
1 polymer ?
#
loop_
_entity_poly.entity_id
_entity_poly.type
_entity_poly.pdbx_seq_one_letter_code
_entity_poly.pdbx_strand_id
1 'polypeptide(L)'
;MPNLMTHLKKVSEQKPQATYYNVDMLKYQVSAQGIQSTPLNLAVSWRCEPASTDLRIDYKYNTEAMTTPVALNNVQFLVPVDGGVTKLQAVLPPAVWNAEQQRILWKIPDISQKSENGGVGSLLARFQLAEGPSSPAPLAVQFTSEGSTLSSCDIELVGAGYRFSLIKKRFAAGKYLADN
;
A
#
# COMPACT_ATOMS: atom_id res chain seq x y z
N MET A 1 -21.95 -15.19 -29.09
CA MET A 1 -21.80 -13.95 -28.29
C MET A 1 -21.43 -12.76 -29.20
N PRO A 2 -22.42 -12.09 -29.83
CA PRO A 2 -22.17 -11.05 -30.83
C PRO A 2 -21.42 -9.83 -30.27
N ASN A 3 -21.83 -9.33 -29.11
CA ASN A 3 -21.27 -8.11 -28.51
C ASN A 3 -19.78 -8.25 -28.17
N LEU A 4 -19.37 -9.42 -27.65
CA LEU A 4 -17.96 -9.69 -27.35
C LEU A 4 -17.12 -9.71 -28.64
N MET A 5 -17.61 -10.34 -29.70
CA MET A 5 -16.91 -10.36 -31.00
C MET A 5 -16.76 -8.95 -31.58
N THR A 6 -17.82 -8.14 -31.54
CA THR A 6 -17.77 -6.75 -31.99
C THR A 6 -16.78 -5.91 -31.17
N HIS A 7 -16.78 -6.09 -29.85
CA HIS A 7 -15.83 -5.39 -28.98
C HIS A 7 -14.38 -5.80 -29.28
N LEU A 8 -14.10 -7.10 -29.36
CA LEU A 8 -12.76 -7.62 -29.66
C LEU A 8 -12.26 -7.16 -31.02
N LYS A 9 -13.12 -7.16 -32.05
CA LYS A 9 -12.78 -6.64 -33.38
C LYS A 9 -12.36 -5.16 -33.30
N LYS A 10 -13.17 -4.34 -32.62
CA LYS A 10 -12.89 -2.90 -32.45
C LYS A 10 -11.56 -2.65 -31.75
N VAL A 11 -11.27 -3.36 -30.64
CA VAL A 11 -10.00 -3.16 -29.91
C VAL A 11 -8.80 -3.71 -30.69
N SER A 12 -8.97 -4.78 -31.48
CA SER A 12 -7.89 -5.29 -32.34
C SER A 12 -7.55 -4.35 -33.48
N GLU A 13 -8.55 -3.68 -34.07
CA GLU A 13 -8.33 -2.67 -35.10
C GLU A 13 -7.62 -1.43 -34.54
N GLN A 14 -7.93 -1.04 -33.30
CA GLN A 14 -7.28 0.08 -32.62
C GLN A 14 -5.86 -0.24 -32.16
N LYS A 15 -5.58 -1.50 -31.77
CA LYS A 15 -4.29 -1.95 -31.23
C LYS A 15 -3.87 -3.28 -31.88
N PRO A 16 -3.46 -3.26 -33.15
CA PRO A 16 -3.19 -4.49 -33.91
C PRO A 16 -1.94 -5.24 -33.44
N GLN A 17 -1.00 -4.55 -32.77
CA GLN A 17 0.25 -5.15 -32.27
C GLN A 17 0.15 -5.60 -30.80
N ALA A 18 -1.04 -5.53 -30.18
CA ALA A 18 -1.22 -5.96 -28.80
C ALA A 18 -1.19 -7.50 -28.69
N THR A 19 -0.45 -8.02 -27.71
CA THR A 19 -0.34 -9.47 -27.47
C THR A 19 -1.55 -10.05 -26.74
N TYR A 20 -2.37 -9.20 -26.11
CA TYR A 20 -3.63 -9.56 -25.46
C TYR A 20 -4.57 -8.36 -25.39
N TYR A 21 -5.87 -8.63 -25.27
CA TYR A 21 -6.92 -7.61 -25.12
C TYR A 21 -7.66 -7.82 -23.80
N ASN A 22 -7.55 -6.86 -22.89
CA ASN A 22 -8.25 -6.89 -21.60
C ASN A 22 -9.70 -6.44 -21.75
N VAL A 23 -10.62 -7.15 -21.10
CA VAL A 23 -12.05 -6.80 -21.05
C VAL A 23 -12.50 -6.78 -19.60
N ASP A 24 -13.03 -5.65 -19.13
CA ASP A 24 -13.56 -5.51 -17.78
C ASP A 24 -14.89 -6.27 -17.66
N MET A 25 -14.93 -7.28 -16.79
CA MET A 25 -16.14 -8.11 -16.59
C MET A 25 -16.95 -7.73 -15.35
N LEU A 26 -16.28 -7.47 -14.23
CA LEU A 26 -16.92 -7.20 -12.95
C LEU A 26 -16.22 -6.05 -12.22
N LYS A 27 -17.03 -5.23 -11.57
CA LYS A 27 -16.60 -4.30 -10.52
C LYS A 27 -17.35 -4.68 -9.25
N TYR A 28 -16.64 -4.79 -8.14
CA TYR A 28 -17.20 -5.25 -6.88
C TYR A 28 -16.57 -4.49 -5.71
N GLN A 29 -17.23 -4.58 -4.56
CA GLN A 29 -16.72 -4.13 -3.27
C GLN A 29 -16.64 -5.33 -2.33
N VAL A 30 -15.59 -5.39 -1.54
CA VAL A 30 -15.38 -6.46 -0.55
C VAL A 30 -15.86 -5.93 0.79
N SER A 31 -16.67 -6.72 1.50
CA SER A 31 -17.05 -6.39 2.88
C SER A 31 -15.83 -6.49 3.79
N ALA A 32 -15.63 -5.50 4.66
CA ALA A 32 -14.47 -5.41 5.54
C ALA A 32 -14.91 -5.23 6.99
N GLN A 33 -14.24 -5.93 7.92
CA GLN A 33 -14.50 -5.91 9.36
C GLN A 33 -13.38 -5.16 10.09
N GLY A 34 -13.25 -3.87 9.80
CA GLY A 34 -12.27 -2.98 10.44
C GLY A 34 -10.83 -3.47 10.27
N ILE A 35 -10.07 -3.43 11.37
CA ILE A 35 -8.62 -3.71 11.38
C ILE A 35 -8.26 -5.18 11.08
N GLN A 36 -9.21 -6.11 11.17
CA GLN A 36 -8.96 -7.51 10.82
C GLN A 36 -8.88 -7.72 9.31
N SER A 37 -9.53 -6.85 8.54
CA SER A 37 -9.53 -6.90 7.07
C SER A 37 -8.42 -6.06 6.44
N THR A 38 -7.54 -5.43 7.25
CA THR A 38 -6.43 -4.63 6.76
C THR A 38 -5.13 -5.43 6.74
N PRO A 39 -4.41 -5.53 5.61
CA PRO A 39 -3.20 -6.36 5.49
C PRO A 39 -1.97 -5.79 6.23
N LEU A 40 -1.99 -4.49 6.59
CA LEU A 40 -0.92 -3.83 7.32
C LEU A 40 -1.50 -2.88 8.37
N ASN A 41 -1.56 -3.32 9.62
CA ASN A 41 -2.09 -2.50 10.69
C ASN A 41 -1.08 -1.41 11.07
N LEU A 42 -1.58 -0.22 11.36
CA LEU A 42 -0.77 0.97 11.63
C LEU A 42 -1.19 1.61 12.95
N ALA A 43 -0.21 2.13 13.68
CA ALA A 43 -0.42 3.04 14.80
C ALA A 43 0.63 4.17 14.70
N VAL A 44 0.20 5.41 14.87
CA VAL A 44 1.07 6.58 14.73
C VAL A 44 1.03 7.37 16.03
N SER A 45 2.17 7.86 16.48
CA SER A 45 2.29 8.71 17.66
C SER A 45 3.20 9.88 17.36
N TRP A 46 2.75 11.06 17.78
CA TRP A 46 3.45 12.33 17.65
C TRP A 46 3.70 12.93 19.03
N ARG A 47 4.88 13.55 19.19
CA ARG A 47 5.19 14.43 20.31
C ARG A 47 5.76 15.72 19.74
N CYS A 48 4.95 16.76 19.73
CA CYS A 48 5.27 18.04 19.13
C CYS A 48 5.68 19.03 20.23
N GLU A 49 6.97 19.33 20.30
CA GLU A 49 7.55 20.34 21.18
C GLU A 49 7.85 21.61 20.38
N PRO A 50 7.99 22.79 21.02
CA PRO A 50 8.27 24.04 20.30
C PRO A 50 9.53 24.01 19.43
N ALA A 51 10.56 23.26 19.82
CA ALA A 51 11.85 23.19 19.11
C ALA A 51 12.12 21.82 18.43
N SER A 52 11.26 20.83 18.64
CA SER A 52 11.47 19.48 18.10
C SER A 52 10.19 18.67 17.96
N THR A 53 10.17 17.74 17.01
CA THR A 53 9.06 16.78 16.85
C THR A 53 9.60 15.35 16.87
N ASP A 54 9.05 14.50 17.74
CA ASP A 54 9.25 13.05 17.69
C ASP A 54 8.07 12.37 17.00
N LEU A 55 8.38 11.53 16.02
CA LEU A 55 7.43 10.70 15.27
C LEU A 55 7.74 9.23 15.50
N ARG A 56 6.72 8.46 15.85
CA ARG A 56 6.77 6.99 15.92
C ARG A 56 5.63 6.40 15.10
N ILE A 57 5.95 5.44 14.24
CA ILE A 57 4.99 4.67 13.46
C ILE A 57 5.23 3.20 13.78
N ASP A 58 4.25 2.53 14.38
CA ASP A 58 4.27 1.09 14.54
C ASP A 58 3.44 0.45 13.43
N TYR A 59 3.97 -0.63 12.83
CA TYR A 59 3.26 -1.40 11.81
C TYR A 59 3.26 -2.89 12.15
N LYS A 60 2.19 -3.57 11.76
CA LYS A 60 2.03 -5.02 11.93
C LYS A 60 1.41 -5.65 10.70
N TYR A 61 2.16 -6.56 10.08
CA TYR A 61 1.65 -7.44 9.02
C TYR A 61 0.50 -8.30 9.56
N ASN A 62 -0.62 -8.30 8.84
CA ASN A 62 -1.81 -9.04 9.21
C ASN A 62 -2.11 -10.13 8.18
N THR A 63 -1.91 -11.38 8.61
CA THR A 63 -2.10 -12.56 7.76
C THR A 63 -3.55 -12.93 7.57
N GLU A 64 -4.42 -12.56 8.53
CA GLU A 64 -5.84 -12.91 8.53
C GLU A 64 -6.64 -12.07 7.52
N ALA A 65 -6.08 -10.93 7.09
CA ALA A 65 -6.69 -10.10 6.06
C ALA A 65 -6.61 -10.70 4.64
N MET A 66 -5.82 -11.76 4.45
CA MET A 66 -5.55 -12.35 3.15
C MET A 66 -5.97 -13.82 3.11
N THR A 67 -6.48 -14.26 1.95
CA THR A 67 -6.87 -15.66 1.74
C THR A 67 -5.69 -16.61 1.91
N THR A 68 -4.59 -16.26 1.24
CA THR A 68 -3.28 -16.91 1.40
C THR A 68 -2.28 -15.81 1.75
N PRO A 69 -1.56 -15.90 2.87
CA PRO A 69 -0.57 -14.90 3.26
C PRO A 69 0.52 -14.77 2.20
N VAL A 70 0.71 -13.54 1.69
CA VAL A 70 1.71 -13.16 0.70
C VAL A 70 2.39 -11.86 1.11
N ALA A 71 3.62 -11.64 0.66
CA ALA A 71 4.37 -10.44 1.00
C ALA A 71 3.69 -9.17 0.48
N LEU A 72 3.80 -8.09 1.25
CA LEU A 72 3.56 -6.74 0.76
C LEU A 72 4.89 -6.21 0.23
N ASN A 73 4.90 -5.76 -1.02
CA ASN A 73 6.10 -5.29 -1.71
C ASN A 73 6.08 -3.79 -1.90
N ASN A 74 7.29 -3.21 -2.02
CA ASN A 74 7.52 -1.80 -2.25
C ASN A 74 6.75 -0.92 -1.24
N VAL A 75 6.83 -1.30 0.03
CA VAL A 75 6.10 -0.60 1.09
C VAL A 75 6.72 0.76 1.31
N GLN A 76 5.92 1.81 1.21
CA GLN A 76 6.36 3.19 1.42
C GLN A 76 5.55 3.82 2.52
N PHE A 77 6.22 4.49 3.46
CA PHE A 77 5.61 5.28 4.53
C PHE A 77 5.99 6.73 4.32
N LEU A 78 5.01 7.59 4.10
CA LEU A 78 5.20 9.00 3.79
C LEU A 78 4.41 9.85 4.75
N VAL A 79 5.10 10.80 5.39
CA VAL A 79 4.49 11.70 6.38
C VAL A 79 5.01 13.12 6.15
N PRO A 80 4.13 14.12 5.95
CA PRO A 80 4.54 15.52 5.97
C PRO A 80 4.84 15.98 7.39
N VAL A 81 5.85 16.83 7.56
CA VAL A 81 6.24 17.40 8.85
C VAL A 81 6.47 18.89 8.66
N ASP A 82 5.65 19.71 9.31
CA ASP A 82 5.73 21.17 9.30
C ASP A 82 6.57 21.71 10.48
N GLY A 83 6.54 23.03 10.70
CA GLY A 83 7.29 23.69 11.77
C GLY A 83 8.71 24.12 11.37
N GLY A 84 8.99 24.27 10.08
CA GLY A 84 10.29 24.74 9.58
C GLY A 84 11.42 23.78 9.97
N VAL A 85 11.34 22.53 9.51
CA VAL A 85 12.34 21.50 9.84
C VAL A 85 13.72 21.93 9.35
N THR A 86 14.65 22.10 10.28
CA THR A 86 16.04 22.48 10.00
C THR A 86 16.97 21.28 9.92
N LYS A 87 16.68 20.23 10.70
CA LYS A 87 17.53 19.04 10.79
C LYS A 87 16.74 17.80 11.21
N LEU A 88 17.00 16.68 10.55
CA LEU A 88 16.61 15.34 11.00
C LEU A 88 17.70 14.82 11.95
N GLN A 89 17.42 14.81 13.26
CA GLN A 89 18.41 14.51 14.30
C GLN A 89 18.63 13.01 14.50
N ALA A 90 17.55 12.23 14.51
CA ALA A 90 17.59 10.79 14.67
C ALA A 90 16.56 10.17 13.72
N VAL A 91 16.90 9.04 13.11
CA VAL A 91 16.00 8.30 12.22
C VAL A 91 16.36 6.82 12.24
N LEU A 92 15.36 5.96 12.41
CA LEU A 92 15.53 4.51 12.41
C LEU A 92 14.24 3.82 11.95
N PRO A 93 14.27 2.93 10.94
CA PRO A 93 15.37 2.66 10.00
C PRO A 93 15.68 3.88 9.11
N PRO A 94 16.73 3.85 8.26
CA PRO A 94 17.06 4.96 7.37
C PRO A 94 15.86 5.43 6.52
N ALA A 95 15.72 6.74 6.40
CA ALA A 95 14.67 7.40 5.64
C ALA A 95 15.24 8.51 4.77
N VAL A 96 14.44 8.99 3.82
CA VAL A 96 14.76 10.15 3.00
C VAL A 96 13.89 11.33 3.44
N TRP A 97 14.52 12.42 3.85
CA TRP A 97 13.85 13.71 4.04
C TRP A 97 13.83 14.49 2.73
N ASN A 98 12.66 14.99 2.34
CA ASN A 98 12.49 15.90 1.21
C ASN A 98 12.14 17.29 1.73
N ALA A 99 13.08 18.23 1.61
CA ALA A 99 12.93 19.60 2.08
C ALA A 99 11.99 20.45 1.20
N GLU A 100 11.89 20.19 -0.10
CA GLU A 100 10.99 20.92 -1.01
C GLU A 100 9.52 20.64 -0.67
N GLN A 101 9.22 19.40 -0.30
CA GLN A 101 7.86 18.94 0.00
C GLN A 101 7.60 18.77 1.50
N GLN A 102 8.58 19.13 2.35
CA GLN A 102 8.52 19.04 3.82
C GLN A 102 7.97 17.68 4.31
N ARG A 103 8.56 16.58 3.82
CA ARG A 103 8.08 15.23 4.12
C ARG A 103 9.19 14.21 4.25
N ILE A 104 8.98 13.24 5.13
CA ILE A 104 9.86 12.08 5.31
C ILE A 104 9.29 10.87 4.57
N LEU A 105 10.18 10.03 4.03
CA LEU A 105 9.83 8.81 3.29
C LEU A 105 10.70 7.64 3.76
N TRP A 106 10.05 6.58 4.26
CA TRP A 106 10.67 5.26 4.42
C TRP A 106 10.28 4.34 3.27
N LYS A 107 11.21 3.47 2.86
CA LYS A 107 10.96 2.41 1.88
C LYS A 107 11.39 1.08 2.47
N ILE A 108 10.45 0.15 2.57
CA ILE A 108 10.70 -1.24 2.98
C ILE A 108 10.41 -2.13 1.76
N PRO A 109 11.40 -2.88 1.23
CA PRO A 109 11.22 -3.69 0.03
C PRO A 109 10.10 -4.72 0.16
N ASP A 110 10.04 -5.41 1.31
CA ASP A 110 9.03 -6.41 1.60
C ASP A 110 8.66 -6.46 3.09
N ILE A 111 7.37 -6.72 3.35
CA ILE A 111 6.85 -7.04 4.69
C ILE A 111 6.04 -8.32 4.58
N SER A 112 6.41 -9.33 5.37
CA SER A 112 5.75 -10.63 5.45
C SER A 112 6.02 -11.31 6.80
N GLN A 113 5.40 -12.47 7.03
CA GLN A 113 5.73 -13.34 8.18
C GLN A 113 7.22 -13.75 8.24
N LYS A 114 7.93 -13.74 7.11
CA LYS A 114 9.36 -14.11 7.03
C LYS A 114 10.30 -12.93 7.26
N SER A 115 9.76 -11.71 7.24
CA SER A 115 10.54 -10.50 7.53
C SER A 115 10.91 -10.47 9.03
N GLU A 116 11.83 -9.58 9.39
CA GLU A 116 12.25 -9.41 10.79
C GLU A 116 11.04 -9.23 11.72
N ASN A 117 11.11 -9.82 12.91
CA ASN A 117 10.05 -9.82 13.92
C ASN A 117 8.67 -10.27 13.40
N GLY A 118 8.61 -11.11 12.36
CA GLY A 118 7.36 -11.63 11.81
C GLY A 118 6.51 -10.57 11.08
N GLY A 119 7.14 -9.49 10.60
CA GLY A 119 6.46 -8.38 9.93
C GLY A 119 5.88 -7.34 10.90
N VAL A 120 6.36 -7.32 12.16
CA VAL A 120 6.08 -6.27 13.15
C VAL A 120 7.29 -5.35 13.24
N GLY A 121 7.09 -4.03 13.20
CA GLY A 121 8.20 -3.09 13.32
C GLY A 121 7.78 -1.68 13.67
N SER A 122 8.78 -0.83 13.84
CA SER A 122 8.62 0.58 14.21
C SER A 122 9.52 1.47 13.36
N LEU A 123 9.01 2.64 12.97
CA LEU A 123 9.74 3.72 12.32
C LEU A 123 9.79 4.90 13.28
N LEU A 124 10.97 5.45 13.50
CA LEU A 124 11.24 6.52 14.45
C LEU A 124 11.94 7.67 13.74
N ALA A 125 11.52 8.90 14.01
CA ALA A 125 12.22 10.09 13.58
C ALA A 125 12.14 11.20 14.63
N ARG A 126 13.23 11.98 14.78
CA ARG A 126 13.28 13.21 15.56
C ARG A 126 13.70 14.37 14.66
N PHE A 127 12.88 15.40 14.61
CA PHE A 127 13.10 16.61 13.82
C PHE A 127 13.43 17.78 14.74
N GLN A 128 14.36 18.64 14.30
CA GLN A 128 14.62 19.95 14.89
C GLN A 128 13.88 21.01 14.09
N LEU A 129 13.21 21.93 14.79
CA LEU A 129 12.31 22.92 14.20
C LEU A 129 12.87 24.34 14.39
N ALA A 130 12.61 25.21 13.42
CA ALA A 130 12.82 26.66 13.55
C ALA A 130 11.52 27.41 13.89
N GLU A 131 10.37 26.88 13.46
CA GLU A 131 9.06 27.53 13.52
C GLU A 131 8.02 26.58 14.14
N GLY A 132 8.42 25.82 15.16
CA GLY A 132 7.56 24.83 15.81
C GLY A 132 6.48 25.44 16.72
N PRO A 133 5.59 24.61 17.29
CA PRO A 133 5.54 23.16 17.16
C PRO A 133 4.96 22.70 15.81
N SER A 134 5.28 21.45 15.41
CA SER A 134 4.62 20.82 14.26
C SER A 134 3.16 20.46 14.56
N SER A 135 2.32 20.43 13.53
CA SER A 135 0.97 19.87 13.57
C SER A 135 0.99 18.42 13.06
N PRO A 136 0.47 17.43 13.82
CA PRO A 136 0.36 16.06 13.34
C PRO A 136 -0.40 15.96 12.03
N ALA A 137 0.14 15.19 11.09
CA ALA A 137 -0.44 14.99 9.77
C ALA A 137 -0.64 13.49 9.46
N PRO A 138 -1.59 13.14 8.57
CA PRO A 138 -1.84 11.76 8.19
C PRO A 138 -0.59 11.09 7.63
N LEU A 139 -0.28 9.91 8.14
CA LEU A 139 0.65 8.98 7.50
C LEU A 139 -0.02 8.39 6.27
N ALA A 140 0.63 8.50 5.10
CA ALA A 140 0.23 7.79 3.89
C ALA A 140 1.12 6.56 3.67
N VAL A 141 0.47 5.42 3.38
CA VAL A 141 1.17 4.17 3.08
C VAL A 141 0.84 3.66 1.69
N GLN A 142 1.85 3.16 0.98
CA GLN A 142 1.68 2.48 -0.30
C GLN A 142 2.33 1.11 -0.25
N PHE A 143 1.72 0.12 -0.92
CA PHE A 143 2.29 -1.19 -1.14
C PHE A 143 1.54 -1.90 -2.27
N THR A 144 2.16 -2.95 -2.81
CA THR A 144 1.56 -3.87 -3.79
C THR A 144 1.74 -5.30 -3.34
N SER A 145 0.87 -6.21 -3.75
CA SER A 145 1.04 -7.65 -3.49
C SER A 145 0.49 -8.48 -4.65
N GLU A 146 1.19 -9.56 -4.99
CA GLU A 146 0.79 -10.52 -6.02
C GLU A 146 0.68 -11.94 -5.44
N GLY A 147 -0.23 -12.75 -5.98
CA GLY A 147 -0.44 -14.15 -5.60
C GLY A 147 -1.63 -14.41 -4.67
N SER A 148 -2.37 -13.38 -4.25
CA SER A 148 -3.51 -13.52 -3.33
C SER A 148 -4.59 -12.45 -3.57
N THR A 149 -5.74 -12.62 -2.91
CA THR A 149 -6.84 -11.65 -2.83
C THR A 149 -7.25 -11.43 -1.38
N LEU A 150 -7.84 -10.26 -1.12
CA LEU A 150 -8.51 -9.95 0.15
C LEU A 150 -9.94 -10.51 0.21
N SER A 151 -10.55 -10.78 -0.95
CA SER A 151 -11.96 -11.21 -1.05
C SER A 151 -12.18 -12.72 -0.96
N SER A 152 -11.12 -13.52 -1.07
CA SER A 152 -11.20 -14.98 -1.29
C SER A 152 -11.92 -15.42 -2.57
N CYS A 153 -12.32 -14.49 -3.44
CA CYS A 153 -13.00 -14.85 -4.69
C CYS A 153 -12.06 -15.59 -5.66
N ASP A 154 -12.64 -16.53 -6.39
CA ASP A 154 -12.02 -17.20 -7.53
C ASP A 154 -12.97 -17.24 -8.72
N ILE A 155 -12.49 -17.76 -9.84
CA ILE A 155 -13.27 -17.91 -11.07
C ILE A 155 -13.09 -19.31 -11.67
N GLU A 156 -14.20 -19.87 -12.15
CA GLU A 156 -14.24 -21.14 -12.84
C GLU A 156 -14.91 -20.99 -14.21
N LEU A 157 -14.56 -21.89 -15.15
CA LEU A 157 -15.21 -21.98 -16.45
C LEU A 157 -16.28 -23.06 -16.39
N VAL A 158 -17.45 -22.74 -16.95
CA VAL A 158 -18.55 -23.70 -17.13
C VAL A 158 -18.69 -23.99 -18.63
N GLY A 159 -18.69 -25.28 -18.98
CA GLY A 159 -18.78 -25.76 -20.37
C GLY A 159 -17.41 -26.00 -21.03
N ALA A 160 -17.45 -26.40 -22.31
CA ALA A 160 -16.26 -26.71 -23.10
C ALA A 160 -15.92 -25.57 -24.09
N GLY A 161 -14.69 -25.57 -24.61
CA GLY A 161 -14.23 -24.66 -25.67
C GLY A 161 -13.30 -23.53 -25.22
N TYR A 162 -13.18 -23.31 -23.91
CA TYR A 162 -12.23 -22.36 -23.32
C TYR A 162 -11.43 -23.01 -22.20
N ARG A 163 -10.24 -22.46 -21.94
CA ARG A 163 -9.42 -22.80 -20.77
C ARG A 163 -8.79 -21.53 -20.21
N PHE A 164 -8.60 -21.47 -18.90
CA PHE A 164 -7.73 -20.45 -18.33
C PHE A 164 -6.27 -20.81 -18.60
N SER A 165 -5.51 -19.87 -19.16
CA SER A 165 -4.05 -19.98 -19.24
C SER A 165 -3.38 -19.55 -17.93
N LEU A 166 -3.97 -18.55 -17.25
CA LEU A 166 -3.48 -17.98 -16.00
C LEU A 166 -4.62 -17.26 -15.27
N ILE A 167 -4.69 -17.42 -13.95
CA ILE A 167 -5.53 -16.59 -13.07
C ILE A 167 -4.58 -15.74 -12.22
N LYS A 168 -4.46 -14.44 -12.56
CA LYS A 168 -3.59 -13.52 -11.82
C LYS A 168 -4.35 -12.83 -10.70
N LYS A 169 -3.93 -13.07 -9.46
CA LYS A 169 -4.49 -12.46 -8.23
C LYS A 169 -3.50 -11.43 -7.67
N ARG A 170 -3.98 -10.23 -7.34
CA ARG A 170 -3.16 -9.13 -6.77
C ARG A 170 -4.04 -8.12 -6.05
N PHE A 171 -3.45 -7.39 -5.12
CA PHE A 171 -4.06 -6.21 -4.49
C PHE A 171 -2.98 -5.14 -4.25
N ALA A 172 -3.42 -3.91 -4.02
CA ALA A 172 -2.52 -2.80 -3.72
C ALA A 172 -3.21 -1.82 -2.76
N ALA A 173 -2.41 -1.05 -2.03
CA ALA A 173 -2.90 0.05 -1.23
C ALA A 173 -3.53 1.12 -2.14
N GLY A 174 -4.78 1.49 -1.84
CA GLY A 174 -5.42 2.68 -2.38
C GLY A 174 -5.10 3.90 -1.52
N LYS A 175 -6.15 4.60 -1.06
CA LYS A 175 -6.01 5.61 0.00
C LYS A 175 -5.83 4.90 1.35
N TYR A 176 -4.57 4.70 1.76
CA TYR A 176 -4.21 4.03 3.00
C TYR A 176 -3.58 5.02 3.97
N LEU A 177 -4.37 5.51 4.92
CA LEU A 177 -3.97 6.57 5.84
C LEU A 177 -4.05 6.11 7.30
N ALA A 178 -3.19 6.67 8.14
CA ALA A 178 -3.29 6.55 9.60
C ALA A 178 -3.10 7.93 10.25
N ASP A 179 -4.03 8.26 11.14
CA ASP A 179 -4.00 9.46 11.97
C ASP A 179 -3.64 9.08 13.42
N ASN A 180 -3.36 10.10 14.25
CA ASN A 180 -3.16 9.96 15.69
C ASN A 180 -4.50 9.95 16.43
#